data_AF-A0A7G8E683-F1
#
_entry.id   AF-A0A7G8E683-F1
#
_cell.length_a   1.000
_cell.length_b   1.000
_cell.length_c   1.000
_cell.angle_alpha   90.00
_cell.angle_beta   90.00
_cell.angle_gamma   90.00
#
_symmetry.space_group_name_H-M   'P 1'
#
loop_
_entity.id
_entity.type
_entity.pdbx_description
1 polymer ?
#
loop_
_entity_poly.entity_id
_entity_poly.type
_entity_poly.pdbx_seq_one_letter_code
_entity_poly.pdbx_strand_id
1 'polypeptide(L)'
;MVDHNQQKLTAREMVRAHAYPVLAAVSSLSLLSIAVLLIPQAVKSHRYNRCIDAQIAMRASINPKGGTAPGKMNHLKAVEHCEGF
;
A
#
# COMPACT_ATOMS: atom_id res chain seq x y z
N MET A 1 -24.85 13.42 42.17
CA MET A 1 -23.95 14.04 41.18
C MET A 1 -22.89 14.79 41.97
N VAL A 2 -21.80 14.10 42.29
CA VAL A 2 -20.78 14.53 43.26
C VAL A 2 -19.63 15.20 42.49
N ASP A 3 -19.29 16.41 42.92
CA ASP A 3 -18.09 17.20 42.62
C ASP A 3 -17.57 17.18 41.17
N HIS A 4 -18.05 18.13 40.36
CA HIS A 4 -17.18 18.78 39.36
C HIS A 4 -16.26 19.76 40.09
N ASN A 5 -15.32 19.22 40.86
CA ASN A 5 -14.22 20.02 41.38
C ASN A 5 -13.53 20.63 40.15
N GLN A 6 -13.52 21.97 40.08
CA GLN A 6 -12.82 22.73 39.05
C GLN A 6 -11.32 22.49 39.19
N GLN A 7 -10.85 21.30 38.82
CA GLN A 7 -9.45 20.98 38.69
C GLN A 7 -8.95 21.84 37.52
N LYS A 8 -8.44 23.04 37.82
CA LYS A 8 -7.79 23.90 36.83
C LYS A 8 -6.53 23.16 36.37
N LEU A 9 -6.62 22.47 35.23
CA LEU A 9 -5.45 21.89 34.58
C LEU A 9 -4.42 23.00 34.39
N THR A 10 -3.18 22.72 34.77
CA THR A 10 -2.08 23.62 34.44
C THR A 10 -1.99 23.75 32.91
N ALA A 11 -1.52 24.89 32.39
CA ALA A 11 -1.46 25.11 30.94
C ALA A 11 -0.75 23.95 30.18
N ARG A 12 0.24 23.33 30.82
CA ARG A 12 0.95 22.15 30.30
C ARG A 12 0.07 20.90 30.21
N GLU A 13 -0.78 20.66 31.20
CA GLU A 13 -1.72 19.52 31.19
C GLU A 13 -2.86 19.75 30.20
N MET A 14 -3.31 20.99 30.03
CA MET A 14 -4.31 21.37 29.03
C MET A 14 -3.79 21.10 27.60
N VAL A 15 -2.54 21.49 27.32
CA VAL A 15 -1.89 21.15 26.05
C VAL A 15 -1.78 19.64 25.90
N ARG A 16 -1.44 18.89 26.96
CA ARG A 16 -1.34 17.43 26.90
C ARG A 16 -2.69 16.76 26.60
N ALA A 17 -3.75 17.22 27.25
CA ALA A 17 -5.09 16.67 27.14
C ALA A 17 -5.75 16.92 25.77
N HIS A 18 -5.26 17.90 25.00
CA HIS A 18 -5.83 18.25 23.70
C HIS A 18 -4.88 18.02 22.52
N ALA A 19 -3.60 18.35 22.65
CA ALA A 19 -2.65 18.23 21.54
C ALA A 19 -2.36 16.77 21.18
N TYR A 20 -2.13 15.88 22.16
CA TYR A 20 -1.89 14.46 21.89
C TYR A 20 -3.08 13.75 21.22
N PRO A 21 -4.32 13.87 21.70
CA PRO A 21 -5.45 13.23 21.01
C PRO A 21 -5.73 13.85 19.64
N VAL A 22 -5.53 15.16 19.45
CA VAL A 22 -5.64 15.78 18.12
C VAL A 22 -4.56 15.25 17.18
N LEU A 23 -3.30 15.16 17.63
CA LEU A 23 -2.23 14.58 16.82
C LEU A 23 -2.51 13.12 16.48
N ALA A 24 -3.00 12.34 17.45
CA ALA A 24 -3.36 10.94 17.26
C ALA A 24 -4.53 10.78 16.27
N ALA A 25 -5.52 11.67 16.32
CA ALA A 25 -6.63 11.68 15.37
C ALA A 25 -6.14 12.04 13.96
N VAL A 26 -5.33 13.09 13.81
CA VAL A 26 -4.77 13.51 12.52
C VAL A 26 -3.88 12.42 11.93
N SER A 27 -3.02 11.80 12.74
CA SER A 27 -2.16 10.71 12.26
C SER A 27 -2.96 9.48 11.85
N SER A 28 -3.97 9.09 12.63
CA SER A 28 -4.85 7.96 12.30
C SER A 28 -5.65 8.21 11.02
N LEU A 29 -6.23 9.40 10.86
CA LEU A 29 -6.95 9.78 9.64
C LEU A 29 -6.02 9.84 8.42
N SER A 30 -4.78 10.31 8.62
CA SER A 30 -3.77 10.33 7.56
C SER A 30 -3.36 8.91 7.14
N LEU A 31 -3.21 7.99 8.08
CA LEU A 31 -2.92 6.58 7.77
C LEU A 31 -4.08 5.90 7.05
N LEU A 32 -5.33 6.17 7.47
CA LEU A 32 -6.51 5.66 6.81
C LEU A 32 -6.64 6.19 5.37
N SER A 33 -6.40 7.48 5.16
CA SER A 33 -6.44 8.05 3.81
C SER A 33 -5.35 7.43 2.93
N ILE A 34 -4.11 7.36 3.41
CA ILE A 34 -3.01 6.69 2.69
C ILE A 34 -3.40 5.25 2.32
N ALA A 35 -3.93 4.46 3.26
CA ALA A 35 -4.37 3.09 3.00
C ALA A 35 -5.43 3.00 1.90
N VAL A 36 -6.40 3.92 1.87
CA VAL A 36 -7.42 3.96 0.80
C VAL A 36 -6.80 4.34 -0.55
N LEU A 37 -5.88 5.32 -0.58
CA LEU A 37 -5.20 5.73 -1.81
C LEU A 37 -4.26 4.64 -2.38
N LEU A 38 -3.78 3.71 -1.55
CA LEU A 38 -2.95 2.57 -1.98
C LEU A 38 -3.75 1.48 -2.71
N ILE A 39 -5.08 1.41 -2.53
CA ILE A 39 -5.94 0.40 -3.17
C ILE A 39 -5.77 0.37 -4.70
N PRO A 40 -5.91 1.48 -5.46
CA PRO A 40 -5.74 1.46 -6.91
C PRO A 40 -4.33 1.03 -7.35
N GLN A 41 -3.30 1.37 -6.57
CA GLN A 41 -1.92 0.93 -6.84
C GLN A 41 -1.81 -0.58 -6.68
N ALA A 42 -2.36 -1.14 -5.60
CA ALA A 42 -2.39 -2.59 -5.38
C ALA A 42 -3.16 -3.33 -6.48
N VAL A 43 -4.30 -2.79 -6.92
CA VAL A 43 -5.09 -3.35 -8.02
C VAL A 43 -4.29 -3.33 -9.34
N LYS A 44 -3.61 -2.22 -9.64
CA LYS A 44 -2.75 -2.12 -10.82
C LYS A 44 -1.63 -3.16 -10.77
N SER A 45 -0.89 -3.26 -9.67
CA SER A 45 0.19 -4.23 -9.50
C SER A 45 -0.32 -5.67 -9.58
N HIS A 46 -1.49 -5.97 -9.01
CA HIS A 46 -2.10 -7.29 -9.12
C HIS A 46 -2.46 -7.65 -10.56
N ARG A 47 -3.05 -6.72 -11.33
CA ARG A 47 -3.34 -6.93 -12.75
C ARG A 47 -2.06 -7.11 -13.56
N TYR A 48 -1.04 -6.31 -13.27
CA TYR A 48 0.26 -6.40 -13.91
C TYR A 48 0.89 -7.78 -13.68
N ASN A 49 0.97 -8.26 -12.43
CA ASN A 49 1.51 -9.58 -12.11
C ASN A 49 0.75 -10.70 -12.83
N ARG A 50 -0.59 -10.64 -12.86
CA ARG A 50 -1.40 -11.62 -13.61
C ARG A 50 -1.09 -11.63 -15.10
N CYS A 51 -0.82 -10.47 -15.71
CA CYS A 51 -0.40 -10.38 -17.11
C CYS A 51 0.95 -11.09 -17.31
N ILE A 52 1.92 -10.83 -16.42
CA ILE A 52 3.24 -11.45 -16.47
C ILE A 52 3.12 -12.97 -16.37
N ASP A 53 2.38 -13.48 -15.40
CA ASP A 53 2.20 -14.92 -15.19
C ASP A 53 1.59 -15.60 -16.43
N ALA A 54 0.55 -14.98 -17.02
CA ALA A 54 -0.07 -15.49 -18.24
C ALA A 54 0.89 -15.51 -19.43
N GLN A 55 1.68 -14.44 -19.60
CA GLN A 55 2.69 -14.34 -20.66
C GLN A 55 3.82 -15.35 -20.47
N ILE A 56 4.29 -15.56 -19.25
CA ILE A 56 5.31 -16.57 -18.94
C ILE A 56 4.78 -17.97 -19.27
N ALA A 57 3.53 -18.28 -18.88
CA ALA A 57 2.92 -19.58 -19.17
C ALA A 57 2.81 -19.85 -20.67
N MET A 58 2.28 -18.88 -21.45
CA MET A 58 2.19 -19.00 -22.91
C MET A 58 3.57 -19.13 -23.58
N ARG A 59 4.57 -18.40 -23.09
CA ARG A 59 5.92 -18.46 -23.67
C ARG A 59 6.66 -19.73 -23.28
N ALA A 60 6.41 -20.27 -22.09
CA ALA A 60 6.97 -21.55 -21.66
C ALA A 60 6.41 -22.72 -22.49
N SER A 61 5.14 -22.67 -22.90
CA SER A 61 4.56 -23.70 -23.77
C SER A 61 5.10 -23.65 -25.21
N ILE A 62 5.52 -22.47 -25.69
CA ILE A 62 6.09 -22.30 -27.04
C ILE A 62 7.60 -22.55 -27.04
N ASN A 63 8.32 -21.99 -26.06
CA ASN A 63 9.77 -22.09 -25.94
C ASN A 63 10.18 -22.46 -24.51
N PRO A 64 10.24 -23.76 -24.18
CA PRO A 64 10.62 -24.21 -22.85
C PRO A 64 12.09 -23.89 -22.51
N LYS A 65 12.94 -23.68 -23.53
CA LYS A 65 14.37 -23.31 -23.34
C LYS A 65 14.55 -21.84 -22.92
N GLY A 66 13.50 -21.01 -23.03
CA GLY A 66 13.56 -19.58 -22.70
C GLY A 66 13.64 -19.28 -21.20
N GLY A 67 13.30 -20.24 -20.33
CA GLY A 67 13.35 -20.11 -18.87
C GLY A 67 12.33 -19.12 -18.30
N THR A 68 11.71 -19.46 -17.17
CA THR A 68 10.62 -18.67 -16.55
C THR A 68 11.08 -17.84 -15.35
N ALA A 69 12.30 -18.08 -14.86
CA ALA A 69 12.86 -17.36 -13.72
C ALA A 69 13.05 -15.85 -14.03
N PRO A 70 13.07 -14.98 -13.01
CA PRO A 70 13.36 -13.56 -13.18
C PRO A 70 14.66 -13.35 -13.95
N GLY A 71 14.65 -12.43 -14.92
CA GLY A 71 15.80 -12.14 -15.78
C GLY A 71 16.05 -13.16 -16.90
N LYS A 72 15.21 -14.20 -17.05
CA LYS A 72 15.25 -15.12 -18.21
C LYS A 72 14.38 -14.62 -19.36
N MET A 73 14.62 -15.14 -20.56
CA MET A 73 14.02 -14.64 -21.80
C MET A 73 12.49 -14.62 -21.77
N ASN A 74 11.82 -15.67 -21.26
CA ASN A 74 10.36 -15.67 -21.23
C ASN A 74 9.81 -14.65 -20.23
N HIS A 75 10.48 -14.46 -19.10
CA HIS A 75 10.11 -13.45 -18.10
C HIS A 75 10.35 -12.03 -18.63
N LEU A 76 11.51 -11.74 -19.22
CA LEU A 76 11.82 -10.41 -19.76
C LEU A 76 10.84 -10.00 -20.86
N LYS A 77 10.49 -10.93 -21.77
CA LYS A 77 9.48 -10.67 -22.81
C LYS A 77 8.05 -10.57 -22.27
N ALA A 78 7.77 -11.20 -21.13
CA ALA A 78 6.49 -11.02 -20.44
C ALA A 78 6.40 -9.60 -19.85
N VAL A 79 7.48 -9.14 -19.21
CA VAL A 79 7.61 -7.77 -18.69
C VAL A 79 7.44 -6.73 -19.79
N GLU A 80 8.21 -6.85 -20.87
CA GLU A 80 8.14 -5.95 -22.03
C GLU A 80 6.71 -5.83 -22.59
N HIS A 81 6.01 -6.96 -22.69
CA HIS A 81 4.63 -6.98 -23.19
C HIS A 81 3.63 -6.33 -22.23
N CYS A 82 3.75 -6.60 -20.93
CA CYS A 82 2.79 -6.13 -19.92
C CYS A 82 3.07 -4.69 -19.45
N GLU A 83 4.28 -4.16 -19.66
CA GLU A 83 4.58 -2.74 -19.45
C GLU A 83 4.06 -1.85 -20.58
N GLY A 84 3.86 -2.40 -21.78
CA GLY A 84 3.33 -1.70 -22.94
C GLY A 84 4.37 -0.77 -23.57
N PHE A 85 5.16 -1.31 -24.49
CA PHE A 85 5.81 -0.53 -25.54
C PHE A 85 4.89 -0.39 -26.75
#